data_AF-A0A523MXI9-F1
#
_entry.id   AF-A0A523MXI9-F1
#
_cell.length_a   1.000
_cell.length_b   1.000
_cell.length_c   1.000
_cell.angle_alpha   90.00
_cell.angle_beta   90.00
_cell.angle_gamma   90.00
#
_symmetry.space_group_name_H-M   'P 1'
#
loop_
_entity.id
_entity.type
_entity.pdbx_description
1 polymer ?
#
loop_
_entity_poly.entity_id
_entity_poly.type
_entity_poly.pdbx_seq_one_letter_code
_entity_poly.pdbx_strand_id
1 'polypeptide(L)'
;MADDQKSFEENGKGAILQVAEDLMWSKRDSRQELGKWLNWDEANAYRDACNEQKYLGYDDWRLPTKSEMRGLLKNTDVYWEMFMSLPPKKKRSVSDYQAGGEWSLWTSETRFDSYAWKCYFPKIKEICVDQQVSTTGTSVRLVRDE
;
A
#
# COMPACT_ATOMS: atom_id res chain seq x y z
N MET A 1 7.70 6.68 26.75
CA MET A 1 7.98 6.56 25.30
C MET A 1 7.65 5.13 24.89
N ALA A 2 6.36 4.76 24.85
CA ALA A 2 5.93 3.37 24.58
C ALA A 2 4.41 3.30 24.40
N ASP A 3 3.85 3.83 23.30
CA ASP A 3 2.42 3.57 22.99
C ASP A 3 2.09 3.61 21.49
N ASP A 4 3.08 3.64 20.61
CA ASP A 4 2.80 3.75 19.17
C ASP A 4 2.60 2.38 18.51
N GLN A 5 3.35 1.37 18.95
CA GLN A 5 3.24 -0.02 18.47
C GLN A 5 1.87 -0.68 18.75
N LYS A 6 1.07 -0.11 19.65
CA LYS A 6 -0.23 -0.64 20.08
C LYS A 6 -1.40 -0.11 19.27
N SER A 7 -1.13 0.77 18.32
CA SER A 7 -2.16 1.39 17.47
C SER A 7 -2.36 0.66 16.15
N PHE A 8 -1.65 -0.43 15.88
CA PHE A 8 -1.85 -1.23 14.67
C PHE A 8 -2.28 -2.66 15.04
N GLU A 9 -3.50 -3.02 14.67
CA GLU A 9 -4.10 -4.34 14.90
C GLU A 9 -4.23 -5.10 13.59
N GLU A 10 -3.69 -6.31 13.51
CA GLU A 10 -3.88 -7.16 12.34
C GLU A 10 -5.27 -7.80 12.38
N ASN A 11 -6.16 -7.37 11.50
CA ASN A 11 -7.39 -8.08 11.27
C ASN A 11 -7.02 -9.43 10.63
N GLY A 12 -7.36 -10.56 11.27
CA GLY A 12 -6.96 -11.92 10.88
C GLY A 12 -7.33 -12.35 9.45
N LYS A 13 -8.04 -11.49 8.71
CA LYS A 13 -8.29 -11.60 7.28
C LYS A 13 -7.09 -11.20 6.41
N GLY A 14 -6.09 -10.50 6.95
CA GLY A 14 -4.98 -9.91 6.18
C GLY A 14 -5.15 -8.42 5.90
N ALA A 15 -5.87 -7.71 6.77
CA ALA A 15 -5.89 -6.25 6.82
C ALA A 15 -5.19 -5.79 8.11
N ILE A 16 -4.66 -4.57 8.13
CA ILE A 16 -4.01 -3.96 9.28
C ILE A 16 -4.80 -2.71 9.63
N LEU A 17 -5.50 -2.74 10.75
CA LEU A 17 -6.23 -1.61 11.31
C LEU A 17 -5.25 -0.71 12.08
N GLN A 18 -5.18 0.55 11.70
CA GLN A 18 -4.46 1.61 12.38
C GLN A 18 -5.45 2.39 13.26
N VAL A 19 -5.60 1.95 14.51
CA VAL A 19 -6.44 2.53 15.57
C VAL A 19 -6.11 4.00 15.84
N ALA A 20 -4.85 4.43 15.63
CA ALA A 20 -4.45 5.82 15.85
C ALA A 20 -5.09 6.81 14.86
N GLU A 21 -5.39 6.36 13.63
CA GLU A 21 -5.96 7.19 12.56
C GLU A 21 -7.35 6.71 12.12
N ASP A 22 -7.85 5.62 12.72
CA ASP A 22 -9.10 4.93 12.33
C ASP A 22 -9.08 4.47 10.86
N LEU A 23 -7.90 4.01 10.41
CA LEU A 23 -7.65 3.62 9.02
C LEU A 23 -7.32 2.15 8.92
N MET A 24 -7.95 1.42 8.01
CA MET A 24 -7.59 0.03 7.74
C MET A 24 -6.84 -0.11 6.42
N TRP A 25 -5.69 -0.77 6.47
CA TRP A 25 -4.74 -0.95 5.38
C TRP A 25 -4.73 -2.39 4.89
N SER A 26 -4.56 -2.62 3.58
CA SER A 26 -4.39 -3.97 3.05
C SER A 26 -2.98 -4.49 3.39
N LYS A 27 -2.85 -5.65 4.06
CA LYS A 27 -1.53 -6.22 4.36
C LYS A 27 -0.77 -6.57 3.08
N ARG A 28 -1.49 -7.00 2.04
CA ARG A 28 -0.94 -7.26 0.70
C ARG A 28 -1.02 -6.02 -0.17
N ASP A 29 0.07 -5.75 -0.87
CA ASP A 29 0.17 -4.72 -1.91
C ASP A 29 -0.22 -5.31 -3.27
N SER A 30 -0.54 -4.49 -4.27
CA SER A 30 -0.90 -5.00 -5.60
C SER A 30 0.21 -5.77 -6.28
N ARG A 31 1.49 -5.40 -6.08
CA ARG A 31 2.61 -6.23 -6.57
C ARG A 31 2.65 -7.56 -5.87
N GLN A 32 2.20 -7.60 -4.61
CA GLN A 32 2.07 -8.86 -3.92
C GLN A 32 0.95 -9.75 -4.49
N GLU A 33 -0.09 -9.17 -5.10
CA GLU A 33 -1.16 -9.98 -5.68
C GLU A 33 -0.94 -10.30 -7.14
N LEU A 34 -0.43 -9.33 -7.90
CA LEU A 34 -0.30 -9.39 -9.35
C LEU A 34 1.13 -9.73 -9.81
N GLY A 35 2.13 -9.64 -8.94
CA GLY A 35 3.54 -9.91 -9.29
C GLY A 35 4.14 -8.90 -10.28
N LYS A 36 3.43 -7.82 -10.61
CA LYS A 36 3.85 -6.78 -11.55
C LYS A 36 3.72 -5.39 -10.93
N TRP A 37 4.52 -4.48 -11.46
CA TRP A 37 4.44 -3.06 -11.18
C TRP A 37 3.21 -2.49 -11.89
N LEU A 38 2.40 -1.71 -11.18
CA LEU A 38 1.20 -1.10 -11.76
C LEU A 38 1.43 0.37 -12.08
N ASN A 39 0.89 0.80 -13.20
CA ASN A 39 0.74 2.22 -13.48
C ASN A 39 -0.39 2.83 -12.64
N TRP A 40 -0.51 4.16 -12.62
CA TRP A 40 -1.55 4.82 -11.83
C TRP A 40 -2.96 4.44 -12.29
N ASP A 41 -3.16 4.32 -13.60
CA ASP A 41 -4.41 3.83 -14.18
C ASP A 41 -4.70 2.38 -13.76
N GLU A 42 -3.72 1.48 -13.88
CA GLU A 42 -3.84 0.11 -13.40
C GLU A 42 -4.05 0.01 -11.89
N ALA A 43 -3.51 0.95 -11.09
CA ALA A 43 -3.73 1.01 -9.67
C ALA A 43 -5.19 1.39 -9.34
N ASN A 44 -5.78 2.32 -10.09
CA ASN A 44 -7.21 2.62 -9.99
C ASN A 44 -8.07 1.43 -10.42
N ALA A 45 -7.73 0.78 -11.53
CA ALA A 45 -8.42 -0.42 -12.00
C ALA A 45 -8.30 -1.57 -10.98
N TYR A 46 -7.14 -1.73 -10.33
CA TYR A 46 -6.93 -2.70 -9.27
C TYR A 46 -7.79 -2.40 -8.04
N ARG A 47 -7.86 -1.13 -7.62
CA ARG A 47 -8.78 -0.70 -6.55
C ARG A 47 -10.22 -1.10 -6.90
N ASP A 48 -10.66 -0.77 -8.11
CA ASP A 48 -12.02 -1.09 -8.60
C ASP A 48 -12.29 -2.60 -8.59
N ALA A 49 -11.35 -3.38 -9.12
CA ALA A 49 -11.43 -4.83 -9.14
C ALA A 49 -11.42 -5.44 -7.72
N CYS A 50 -10.68 -4.86 -6.78
CA CYS A 50 -10.73 -5.26 -5.37
C CYS A 50 -12.08 -4.96 -4.74
N ASN A 51 -12.70 -3.83 -5.08
CA ASN A 51 -14.03 -3.46 -4.60
C ASN A 51 -15.11 -4.40 -5.15
N GLU A 52 -15.09 -4.67 -6.45
CA GLU A 52 -16.00 -5.66 -7.06
C GLU A 52 -15.84 -7.06 -6.46
N GLN A 53 -14.61 -7.48 -6.19
CA GLN A 53 -14.32 -8.80 -5.62
C GLN A 53 -14.56 -8.89 -4.12
N LYS A 54 -14.99 -7.81 -3.46
CA LYS A 54 -15.07 -7.69 -2.00
C LYS A 54 -13.78 -8.16 -1.33
N TYR A 55 -12.65 -7.60 -1.74
CA TYR A 55 -11.33 -7.98 -1.24
C TYR A 55 -11.29 -7.90 0.30
N LEU A 56 -10.86 -8.99 0.95
CA LEU A 56 -10.88 -9.17 2.42
C LEU A 56 -12.29 -9.06 3.07
N GLY A 57 -13.34 -9.21 2.26
CA GLY A 57 -14.74 -9.05 2.68
C GLY A 57 -15.24 -7.61 2.64
N TYR A 58 -14.49 -6.69 2.04
CA TYR A 58 -14.81 -5.27 1.97
C TYR A 58 -14.78 -4.76 0.54
N ASP A 59 -15.67 -3.84 0.21
CA ASP A 59 -15.81 -3.23 -1.12
C ASP A 59 -15.55 -1.72 -1.17
N ASP A 60 -15.05 -1.14 -0.06
CA ASP A 60 -14.78 0.30 0.06
C ASP A 60 -13.27 0.60 0.17
N TRP A 61 -12.47 -0.02 -0.69
CA TRP A 61 -11.04 0.25 -0.75
C TRP A 61 -10.75 1.50 -1.58
N ARG A 62 -9.87 2.35 -1.06
CA ARG A 62 -9.36 3.56 -1.73
C ARG A 62 -7.83 3.57 -1.78
N LEU A 63 -7.28 4.43 -2.65
CA LEU A 63 -5.85 4.72 -2.61
C LEU A 63 -5.56 5.69 -1.45
N PRO A 64 -4.43 5.53 -0.74
CA PRO A 64 -4.08 6.38 0.37
C PRO A 64 -3.66 7.77 -0.09
N THR A 65 -4.05 8.78 0.66
CA THR A 65 -3.62 10.16 0.47
C THR A 65 -2.21 10.36 1.03
N LYS A 66 -1.57 11.48 0.63
CA LYS A 66 -0.27 11.87 1.17
C LYS A 66 -0.25 12.01 2.70
N SER A 67 -1.37 12.43 3.29
CA SER A 67 -1.48 12.66 4.73
C SER A 67 -1.52 11.34 5.47
N GLU A 68 -2.36 10.39 5.00
CA GLU A 68 -2.44 9.02 5.54
C GLU A 68 -1.10 8.30 5.41
N MET A 69 -0.42 8.45 4.27
CA MET A 69 0.93 7.90 4.07
C MET A 69 1.96 8.49 5.04
N ARG A 70 1.90 9.79 5.31
CA ARG A 70 2.77 10.43 6.31
C ARG A 70 2.49 9.91 7.72
N GLY A 71 1.22 9.66 8.06
CA GLY A 71 0.81 9.07 9.34
C GLY A 71 1.30 7.63 9.49
N LEU A 72 1.07 6.80 8.47
CA LEU A 72 1.56 5.42 8.41
C LEU A 72 3.09 5.33 8.51
N LEU A 73 3.81 6.17 7.76
CA LEU A 73 5.27 6.15 7.73
C LEU A 73 5.92 6.89 8.90
N LYS A 74 5.16 7.65 9.68
CA LYS A 74 5.62 8.29 10.92
C LYS A 74 6.26 7.26 11.85
N ASN A 75 5.71 6.05 11.87
CA ASN A 75 6.20 4.91 12.63
C ASN A 75 6.83 3.87 11.71
N THR A 76 7.92 4.31 11.07
CA THR A 76 8.77 3.55 10.15
C THR A 76 9.14 2.17 10.70
N ASP A 77 9.46 2.06 12.00
CA ASP A 77 9.81 0.80 12.66
C ASP A 77 8.65 -0.20 12.70
N VAL A 78 7.44 0.27 13.03
CA VAL A 78 6.22 -0.56 13.05
C VAL A 78 5.82 -0.95 11.62
N TYR A 79 5.92 0.00 10.68
CA TYR A 79 5.66 -0.26 9.27
C TYR A 79 6.61 -1.36 8.73
N TRP A 80 7.88 -1.29 9.08
CA TRP A 80 8.87 -2.30 8.71
C TRP A 80 8.49 -3.68 9.25
N GLU A 81 8.18 -3.77 10.55
CA GLU A 81 7.81 -5.03 11.20
C GLU A 81 6.53 -5.64 10.62
N MET A 82 5.50 -4.84 10.34
CA MET A 82 4.20 -5.36 9.92
C MET A 82 4.10 -5.65 8.42
N PHE A 83 4.66 -4.76 7.60
CA PHE A 83 4.51 -4.83 6.14
C PHE A 83 5.75 -5.37 5.43
N MET A 84 6.94 -5.16 6.00
CA MET A 84 8.20 -5.61 5.37
C MET A 84 8.71 -6.93 5.96
N SER A 85 8.40 -7.22 7.23
CA SER A 85 8.73 -8.49 7.89
C SER A 85 7.67 -9.57 7.61
N LEU A 86 7.28 -9.73 6.35
CA LEU A 86 6.55 -10.93 5.93
C LEU A 86 7.54 -12.10 5.96
N PRO A 87 7.23 -13.24 6.63
CA PRO A 87 8.14 -14.35 6.70
C PRO A 87 8.44 -14.83 5.26
N PRO A 88 9.72 -15.10 4.91
CA PRO A 88 10.05 -15.61 3.59
C PRO A 88 9.25 -16.89 3.35
N LYS A 89 8.35 -16.87 2.36
CA LYS A 89 7.52 -18.04 2.03
C LYS A 89 8.47 -19.20 1.73
N LYS A 90 8.28 -20.32 2.45
CA LYS A 90 9.07 -21.55 2.31
C LYS A 90 9.14 -21.93 0.83
N LYS A 91 10.35 -21.93 0.26
CA LYS A 91 10.71 -22.28 -1.12
C LYS A 91 9.77 -23.33 -1.73
N ARG A 92 9.03 -22.95 -2.78
CA ARG A 92 8.63 -23.77 -3.95
C ARG A 92 7.54 -23.05 -4.78
N SER A 93 7.93 -22.11 -5.64
CA SER A 93 7.28 -21.90 -6.95
C SER A 93 8.19 -21.05 -7.83
N VAL A 94 8.34 -21.42 -9.10
CA VAL A 94 9.23 -20.81 -10.10
C VAL A 94 8.61 -19.54 -10.67
N SER A 95 8.24 -18.62 -9.79
CA SER A 95 7.68 -17.34 -10.17
C SER A 95 8.37 -16.32 -9.29
N ASP A 96 9.25 -15.52 -9.90
CA ASP A 96 10.09 -14.46 -9.32
C ASP A 96 9.29 -13.46 -8.48
N TYR A 97 8.90 -13.91 -7.30
CA TYR A 97 8.11 -13.13 -6.37
C TYR A 97 8.96 -12.85 -5.14
N GLN A 98 9.41 -11.60 -5.08
CA GLN A 98 10.31 -11.11 -4.04
C GLN A 98 9.52 -10.92 -2.74
N ALA A 99 9.81 -11.76 -1.75
CA ALA A 99 9.35 -11.57 -0.39
C ALA A 99 9.96 -10.27 0.17
N GLY A 100 9.11 -9.26 0.39
CA GLY A 100 9.48 -7.95 0.90
C GLY A 100 8.55 -6.87 0.35
N GLY A 101 7.95 -6.08 1.24
CA GLY A 101 7.09 -4.95 0.87
C GLY A 101 7.85 -3.92 0.01
N GLU A 102 7.13 -3.27 -0.90
CA GLU A 102 7.73 -2.27 -1.77
C GLU A 102 8.08 -0.97 -1.02
N TRP A 103 9.13 -0.29 -1.48
CA TRP A 103 9.57 0.99 -0.92
C TRP A 103 8.88 2.19 -1.55
N SER A 104 7.95 1.96 -2.48
CA SER A 104 7.21 3.01 -3.16
C SER A 104 5.75 2.62 -3.35
N LEU A 105 4.88 3.60 -3.09
CA LEU A 105 3.44 3.42 -3.06
C LEU A 105 2.77 4.55 -3.83
N TRP A 106 1.76 4.20 -4.62
CA TRP A 106 0.87 5.17 -5.25
C TRP A 106 -0.01 5.85 -4.21
N THR A 107 -0.20 7.15 -4.38
CA THR A 107 -1.18 7.91 -3.61
C THR A 107 -2.39 8.27 -4.48
N SER A 108 -3.54 8.52 -3.85
CA SER A 108 -4.74 9.02 -4.50
C SER A 108 -4.59 10.46 -5.02
N GLU A 109 -3.53 11.16 -4.62
CA GLU A 109 -3.33 12.54 -5.00
C GLU A 109 -2.88 12.65 -6.47
N THR A 110 -3.62 13.42 -7.24
CA THR A 110 -3.28 13.79 -8.61
C THR A 110 -3.09 15.29 -8.72
N ARG A 111 -2.22 15.70 -9.65
CA ARG A 111 -1.96 17.10 -9.98
C ARG A 111 -2.30 17.30 -11.44
N PHE A 112 -3.10 18.33 -11.74
CA PHE A 112 -3.46 18.72 -13.11
C PHE A 112 -4.01 17.59 -13.99
N ASP A 113 -4.68 16.60 -13.39
CA ASP A 113 -5.27 15.42 -14.07
C ASP A 113 -4.26 14.46 -14.73
N SER A 114 -3.07 14.94 -15.15
CA SER A 114 -2.04 14.13 -15.82
C SER A 114 -0.92 13.64 -14.90
N TYR A 115 -0.82 14.15 -13.68
CA TYR A 115 0.23 13.75 -12.74
C TYR A 115 -0.36 12.98 -11.56
N ALA A 116 0.41 12.01 -11.07
CA ALA A 116 0.11 11.25 -9.87
C ALA A 116 1.31 11.28 -8.92
N TRP A 117 1.02 11.20 -7.62
CA TRP A 117 2.04 11.28 -6.59
C TRP A 117 2.45 9.88 -6.12
N LYS A 118 3.77 9.65 -6.09
CA LYS A 118 4.40 8.48 -5.49
C LYS A 118 5.06 8.88 -4.19
N CYS A 119 4.85 8.10 -3.14
CA CYS A 119 5.56 8.27 -1.88
C CYS A 119 6.63 7.18 -1.74
N TYR A 120 7.86 7.59 -1.46
CA TYR A 120 9.00 6.70 -1.24
C TYR A 120 9.38 6.62 0.23
N PHE A 121 9.51 5.40 0.71
CA PHE A 121 10.04 5.05 2.02
C PHE A 121 11.56 4.79 1.94
N PRO A 122 12.38 5.00 2.99
CA PRO A 122 12.06 5.49 4.36
C PRO A 122 11.99 7.00 4.53
N LYS A 123 12.36 7.81 3.53
CA LYS A 123 12.45 9.27 3.67
C LYS A 123 11.15 10.04 3.43
N ILE A 124 10.00 9.36 3.33
CA ILE A 124 8.69 9.93 2.96
C ILE A 124 8.85 10.93 1.81
N LYS A 125 9.55 10.51 0.76
CA LYS A 125 9.85 11.40 -0.37
C LYS A 125 8.70 11.33 -1.36
N GLU A 126 8.01 12.44 -1.52
CA GLU A 126 6.91 12.59 -2.46
C GLU A 126 7.46 13.01 -3.83
N ILE A 127 7.16 12.21 -4.86
CA ILE A 127 7.58 12.48 -6.23
C ILE A 127 6.32 12.53 -7.10
N CYS A 128 6.12 13.67 -7.74
CA CYS A 128 5.10 13.87 -8.75
C CYS A 128 5.61 13.27 -10.07
N VAL A 129 4.88 12.32 -10.62
CA VAL A 129 5.21 11.67 -11.89
C VAL A 129 4.04 11.78 -12.85
N ASP A 130 4.32 11.85 -14.14
CA ASP A 130 3.30 11.82 -15.18
C ASP A 130 2.67 10.42 -15.26
N GLN A 131 1.34 10.35 -15.37
CA GLN A 131 0.58 9.10 -15.38
C GLN A 131 0.83 8.26 -16.65
N GLN A 132 1.06 8.91 -17.80
CA GLN A 132 1.26 8.25 -19.09
C GLN A 132 2.74 7.88 -19.35
N VAL A 133 3.68 8.71 -18.88
CA VAL A 133 5.13 8.54 -19.12
C VAL A 133 5.83 7.72 -18.03
N SER A 134 5.15 7.38 -16.92
CA SER A 134 5.73 6.57 -15.84
C SER A 134 6.12 5.16 -16.30
N THR A 135 7.36 4.98 -16.78
CA THR A 135 7.97 3.67 -17.03
C THR A 135 8.29 2.92 -15.73
N THR A 136 8.26 3.64 -14.61
CA THR A 136 8.44 3.08 -13.27
C THR A 136 7.06 2.81 -12.68
N GLY A 137 6.43 1.68 -12.99
CA GLY A 137 5.25 1.25 -12.23
C GLY A 137 5.57 1.17 -10.74
N THR A 138 4.57 1.20 -9.86
CA THR A 138 4.75 1.02 -8.41
C THR A 138 3.58 0.24 -7.82
N SER A 139 3.73 -0.32 -6.62
CA SER A 139 2.60 -0.92 -5.92
C SER A 139 1.59 0.13 -5.51
N VAL A 140 0.34 -0.32 -5.41
CA VAL A 140 -0.63 0.35 -4.57
C VAL A 140 -0.92 -0.51 -3.35
N ARG A 141 -1.03 0.15 -2.20
CA ARG A 141 -1.62 -0.41 -1.00
C ARG A 141 -2.98 0.23 -0.87
N LEU A 142 -3.99 -0.58 -0.63
CA LEU A 142 -5.34 -0.07 -0.44
C LEU A 142 -5.51 0.35 1.02
N VAL A 143 -6.17 1.47 1.23
CA VAL A 143 -6.60 1.95 2.54
C VAL A 143 -8.12 2.13 2.53
N ARG A 144 -8.73 2.08 3.70
CA ARG A 144 -10.13 2.43 3.91
C ARG A 144 -10.31 3.06 5.29
N ASP A 145 -11.41 3.77 5.46
CA ASP A 145 -11.93 4.21 6.76
C ASP A 145 -12.58 3.02 7.48
N GLU A 146 -12.45 2.92 8.81
CA GLU A 146 -13.26 1.99 9.62
C GLU A 146 -14.62 2.60 10.04
#